data_AF-A0A432XS96-F1
#
_entry.id   AF-A0A432XS96-F1
#
_cell.length_a   1.000
_cell.length_b   1.000
_cell.length_c   1.000
_cell.angle_alpha   90.00
_cell.angle_beta   90.00
_cell.angle_gamma   90.00
#
_symmetry.space_group_name_H-M   'P 1'
#
loop_
_entity.id
_entity.type
_entity.pdbx_description
1 polymer ?
#
loop_
_entity_poly.entity_id
_entity_poly.type
_entity_poly.pdbx_seq_one_letter_code
_entity_poly.pdbx_strand_id
1 'polypeptide(L)'
;MNRTKAFALSALTASFMLAGCGGDINLTPTSIDNSTTNNGGGAAPDTNNCASYEDAGATVRGEKIGADCVYPRSFSTPESPVVTDIRLVELPGGAHIFPNGLYIGENVQETASVERDGPTLTIDAGATLAFEDGDSFVRIARGADIIAEGNRNAPITFTSVQEVENGVSNPNARGLWGGLVINGFGISNKCDQDDLANCVLQGEGGAGFYGGDDNADDSGILRYVLVKYAGYEVSLDNELNGITFYGVGSGTTVEYIQVHNNLDDGIEFFGGAANAKYVVLTGNDDDSLDWADGWQGNIQYIVTKHADDRANRAIEADGNSRNNGATPYSDPIIANFTSIGSLTATDGSDESEGVLLRQGTRGTLYNFVITDARGECLEIDNDATFANADAGNLTIANSVIACHENFADVATQTWYENEATNVTLDEMATVLTSGYVTAAEMTDASGAPVTVTPKTDLSSIDPFFDDVDFIGAVSEDNDWTNGWTVGLRD
;
A
#
# COMPACT_ATOMS: atom_id res chain seq x y z
N MET A 1 -48.10 51.81 -21.40
CA MET A 1 -49.13 50.78 -21.18
C MET A 1 -48.51 49.71 -20.29
N ASN A 2 -48.73 49.78 -18.98
CA ASN A 2 -49.65 48.90 -18.21
C ASN A 2 -49.23 47.42 -18.27
N ARG A 3 -48.89 46.66 -17.23
CA ARG A 3 -48.82 46.78 -15.74
C ARG A 3 -47.86 45.67 -15.27
N THR A 4 -46.83 45.93 -14.46
CA THR A 4 -46.76 45.60 -13.02
C THR A 4 -47.45 44.30 -12.57
N LYS A 5 -46.68 43.34 -12.03
CA LYS A 5 -46.77 42.86 -10.63
C LYS A 5 -45.68 41.82 -10.31
N ALA A 6 -44.83 42.18 -9.35
CA ALA A 6 -44.15 41.27 -8.44
C ALA A 6 -45.16 40.63 -7.46
N PHE A 7 -44.87 39.45 -6.89
CA PHE A 7 -44.63 39.22 -5.44
C PHE A 7 -44.64 37.72 -5.05
N ALA A 8 -43.70 37.39 -4.13
CA ALA A 8 -43.71 36.37 -3.06
C ALA A 8 -43.68 34.85 -3.34
N LEU A 9 -42.49 34.27 -3.10
CA LEU A 9 -42.14 33.39 -1.97
C LEU A 9 -43.24 32.49 -1.36
N SER A 10 -43.07 31.17 -1.44
CA SER A 10 -43.17 30.25 -0.28
C SER A 10 -42.53 28.90 -0.59
N ALA A 11 -41.59 28.48 0.24
CA ALA A 11 -41.16 27.09 0.36
C ALA A 11 -42.31 26.25 0.93
N LEU A 12 -42.53 25.06 0.37
CA LEU A 12 -43.20 23.97 1.09
C LEU A 12 -42.48 22.66 0.77
N THR A 13 -41.79 22.18 1.79
CA THR A 13 -41.38 20.80 2.00
C THR A 13 -42.58 19.86 1.85
N ALA A 14 -42.43 18.81 1.05
CA ALA A 14 -43.31 17.65 1.09
C ALA A 14 -42.44 16.40 0.97
N SER A 15 -42.08 15.87 2.13
CA SER A 15 -41.54 14.54 2.35
C SER A 15 -42.49 13.50 1.76
N PHE A 16 -42.02 12.69 0.81
CA PHE A 16 -42.67 11.43 0.47
C PHE A 16 -42.01 10.32 1.30
N MET A 17 -42.71 9.91 2.35
CA MET A 17 -42.52 8.58 2.92
C MET A 17 -42.97 7.55 1.87
N LEU A 18 -42.05 6.72 1.39
CA LEU A 18 -42.38 5.41 0.86
C LEU A 18 -41.90 4.36 1.87
N ALA A 19 -42.81 3.94 2.72
CA ALA A 19 -42.63 2.76 3.56
C ALA A 19 -43.06 1.52 2.77
N GLY A 20 -42.15 0.55 2.65
CA GLY A 20 -42.49 -0.87 2.67
C GLY A 20 -42.93 -1.49 1.36
N CYS A 21 -41.96 -1.91 0.56
CA CYS A 21 -41.92 -3.29 0.04
C CYS A 21 -40.46 -3.74 0.16
N GLY A 22 -40.19 -4.56 1.18
CA GLY A 22 -38.93 -5.28 1.31
C GLY A 22 -38.79 -6.27 0.16
N GLY A 23 -37.64 -6.19 -0.51
CA GLY A 23 -37.16 -7.15 -1.46
C GLY A 23 -35.67 -6.88 -1.61
N ASP A 24 -34.84 -7.78 -1.08
CA ASP A 24 -33.40 -7.77 -1.25
C ASP A 24 -33.07 -7.62 -2.73
N ILE A 25 -32.36 -6.55 -3.10
CA ILE A 25 -31.60 -6.53 -4.35
C ILE A 25 -30.36 -7.37 -4.06
N ASN A 26 -30.51 -8.66 -4.28
CA ASN A 26 -29.42 -9.62 -4.26
C ASN A 26 -28.74 -9.53 -5.62
N LEU A 27 -27.75 -8.64 -5.75
CA LEU A 27 -26.83 -8.65 -6.89
C LEU A 27 -25.94 -9.89 -6.73
N THR A 28 -26.45 -11.02 -7.20
CA THR A 28 -25.57 -12.12 -7.59
C THR A 28 -24.88 -11.65 -8.87
N PRO A 29 -23.53 -11.54 -8.90
CA PRO A 29 -22.85 -11.29 -10.16
C PRO A 29 -23.13 -12.49 -11.05
N THR A 30 -24.05 -12.32 -12.00
CA THR A 30 -24.10 -13.22 -13.14
C THR A 30 -22.86 -12.89 -13.95
N SER A 31 -21.94 -13.84 -14.03
CA SER A 31 -20.88 -13.85 -15.03
C SER A 31 -21.50 -13.53 -16.39
N ILE A 32 -21.30 -12.30 -16.89
CA ILE A 32 -21.55 -12.03 -18.29
C ILE A 32 -20.32 -12.56 -19.03
N ASP A 33 -20.44 -13.82 -19.43
CA ASP A 33 -19.55 -14.41 -20.42
C ASP A 33 -19.77 -13.66 -21.74
N ASN A 34 -18.77 -12.88 -22.15
CA ASN A 34 -18.78 -12.17 -23.43
C ASN A 34 -18.27 -13.06 -24.58
N SER A 35 -18.22 -14.39 -24.39
CA SER A 35 -17.94 -15.31 -25.49
C SER A 35 -19.03 -15.20 -26.55
N THR A 36 -18.63 -14.71 -27.71
CA THR A 36 -19.47 -14.74 -28.91
C THR A 36 -19.69 -16.21 -29.28
N THR A 37 -20.86 -16.77 -28.95
CA THR A 37 -21.27 -18.07 -29.47
C THR A 37 -21.70 -17.93 -30.93
N ASN A 38 -20.73 -18.05 -31.83
CA ASN A 38 -21.03 -18.24 -33.24
C ASN A 38 -21.65 -19.63 -33.41
N ASN A 39 -22.93 -19.67 -33.77
CA ASN A 39 -23.72 -20.89 -33.90
C ASN A 39 -23.14 -21.80 -34.99
N GLY A 40 -22.41 -22.87 -34.60
CA GLY A 40 -21.95 -23.87 -35.54
C GLY A 40 -21.05 -24.96 -34.95
N GLY A 41 -21.65 -26.07 -34.52
CA GLY A 41 -20.97 -27.36 -34.32
C GLY A 41 -20.69 -27.72 -32.86
N GLY A 42 -21.11 -28.94 -32.46
CA GLY A 42 -20.95 -29.46 -31.10
C GLY A 42 -19.49 -29.70 -30.70
N ALA A 43 -18.81 -28.65 -30.25
CA ALA A 43 -17.60 -28.76 -29.45
C ALA A 43 -17.97 -29.14 -28.01
N ALA A 44 -17.14 -29.96 -27.36
CA ALA A 44 -17.25 -30.20 -25.92
C ALA A 44 -17.13 -28.85 -25.17
N PRO A 45 -17.78 -28.68 -24.00
CA PRO A 45 -17.62 -27.46 -23.22
C PRO A 45 -16.14 -27.26 -22.91
N ASP A 46 -15.63 -26.06 -23.21
CA ASP A 46 -14.25 -25.69 -22.89
C ASP A 46 -14.13 -25.63 -21.36
N THR A 47 -13.35 -26.57 -20.79
CA THR A 47 -13.14 -26.69 -19.35
C THR A 47 -11.95 -25.87 -18.86
N ASN A 48 -11.21 -25.23 -19.75
CA ASN A 48 -10.10 -24.38 -19.37
C ASN A 48 -10.66 -23.03 -18.89
N ASN A 49 -10.42 -22.66 -17.64
CA ASN A 49 -10.84 -21.36 -17.08
C ASN A 49 -9.65 -20.42 -16.86
N CYS A 50 -8.50 -20.72 -17.45
CA CYS A 50 -7.34 -19.85 -17.43
C CYS A 50 -7.59 -18.59 -18.26
N ALA A 51 -7.01 -17.48 -17.83
CA ALA A 51 -7.17 -16.21 -18.50
C ALA A 51 -6.66 -16.28 -19.94
N SER A 52 -7.32 -15.52 -20.80
CA SER A 52 -6.94 -15.37 -22.20
C SER A 52 -7.26 -13.98 -22.70
N TYR A 53 -6.50 -13.54 -23.69
CA TYR A 53 -6.78 -12.34 -24.45
C TYR A 53 -6.40 -12.57 -25.92
N GLU A 54 -6.83 -11.66 -26.80
CA GLU A 54 -6.48 -11.70 -28.22
C GLU A 54 -5.31 -10.77 -28.49
N ASP A 55 -4.25 -11.29 -29.12
CA ASP A 55 -3.11 -10.52 -29.59
C ASP A 55 -2.85 -10.82 -31.07
N ALA A 56 -2.79 -9.77 -31.89
CA ALA A 56 -2.57 -9.87 -33.34
C ALA A 56 -3.47 -10.91 -34.07
N GLY A 57 -4.68 -11.17 -33.56
CA GLY A 57 -5.62 -12.15 -34.10
C GLY A 57 -5.36 -13.60 -33.68
N ALA A 58 -4.55 -13.82 -32.65
CA ALA A 58 -4.32 -15.09 -31.99
C ALA A 58 -4.73 -15.02 -30.51
N THR A 59 -5.39 -16.06 -30.02
CA THR A 59 -5.69 -16.21 -28.60
C THR A 59 -4.41 -16.56 -27.83
N VAL A 60 -4.00 -15.70 -26.91
CA VAL A 60 -2.98 -15.96 -25.90
C VAL A 60 -3.68 -16.44 -24.64
N ARG A 61 -3.31 -17.61 -24.10
CA ARG A 61 -4.04 -18.25 -22.99
C ARG A 61 -3.15 -19.18 -22.17
N GLY A 62 -3.47 -19.30 -20.88
CA GLY A 62 -2.87 -20.30 -20.00
C GLY A 62 -3.35 -21.74 -20.25
N GLU A 63 -2.50 -22.72 -19.97
CA GLU A 63 -2.85 -24.13 -19.99
C GLU A 63 -3.36 -24.58 -18.63
N LYS A 64 -4.48 -25.31 -18.61
CA LYS A 64 -4.98 -25.92 -17.37
C LYS A 64 -4.19 -27.19 -17.06
N ILE A 65 -3.41 -27.17 -15.98
CA ILE A 65 -2.63 -28.33 -15.50
C ILE A 65 -3.07 -28.66 -14.08
N GLY A 66 -3.84 -29.75 -13.92
CA GLY A 66 -4.43 -30.08 -12.62
C GLY A 66 -5.38 -28.98 -12.13
N ALA A 67 -5.13 -28.43 -10.94
CA ALA A 67 -5.88 -27.30 -10.40
C ALA A 67 -5.36 -25.94 -10.89
N ASP A 68 -4.17 -25.91 -11.50
CA ASP A 68 -3.45 -24.68 -11.83
C ASP A 68 -3.73 -24.22 -13.26
N CYS A 69 -3.44 -22.95 -13.47
CA CYS A 69 -3.35 -22.32 -14.79
C CYS A 69 -1.91 -21.91 -15.02
N VAL A 70 -1.22 -22.57 -15.94
CA VAL A 70 0.19 -22.32 -16.25
C VAL A 70 0.29 -21.52 -17.54
N TYR A 71 0.86 -20.34 -17.46
CA TYR A 71 0.94 -19.41 -18.59
C TYR A 71 2.26 -19.57 -19.37
N PRO A 72 2.26 -19.38 -20.70
CA PRO A 72 3.50 -19.35 -21.46
C PRO A 72 4.35 -18.13 -21.06
N ARG A 73 5.68 -18.22 -21.16
CA ARG A 73 6.60 -17.07 -20.92
C ARG A 73 6.29 -15.84 -21.79
N SER A 74 5.65 -16.04 -22.94
CA SER A 74 5.19 -14.97 -23.82
C SER A 74 3.80 -14.43 -23.48
N PHE A 75 3.18 -14.87 -22.38
CA PHE A 75 1.84 -14.42 -22.02
C PHE A 75 1.78 -12.91 -21.75
N SER A 76 2.83 -12.36 -21.16
CA SER A 76 3.03 -10.93 -21.03
C SER A 76 4.53 -10.68 -20.87
N THR A 77 5.05 -9.66 -21.55
CA THR A 77 6.43 -9.19 -21.39
C THR A 77 6.46 -7.66 -21.36
N PRO A 78 7.56 -7.03 -20.90
CA PRO A 78 7.67 -5.57 -20.96
C PRO A 78 7.45 -4.99 -22.37
N GLU A 79 7.89 -5.70 -23.42
CA GLU A 79 7.77 -5.32 -24.83
C GLU A 79 6.42 -5.69 -25.46
N SER A 80 5.69 -6.64 -24.86
CA SER A 80 4.40 -7.13 -25.33
C SER A 80 3.44 -7.27 -24.14
N PRO A 81 3.02 -6.14 -23.54
CA PRO A 81 2.11 -6.15 -22.41
C PRO A 81 0.68 -6.54 -22.85
N VAL A 82 -0.16 -6.88 -21.88
CA VAL A 82 -1.59 -7.10 -22.12
C VAL A 82 -2.26 -5.74 -22.30
N VAL A 83 -2.82 -5.48 -23.49
CA VAL A 83 -3.44 -4.19 -23.88
C VAL A 83 -4.97 -4.26 -23.97
N THR A 84 -5.57 -5.31 -23.41
CA THR A 84 -7.02 -5.49 -23.31
C THR A 84 -7.38 -5.95 -21.90
N ASP A 85 -8.63 -5.75 -21.48
CA ASP A 85 -9.11 -6.26 -20.20
C ASP A 85 -8.83 -7.76 -20.04
N ILE A 86 -8.37 -8.13 -18.85
CA ILE A 86 -8.08 -9.50 -18.52
C ILE A 86 -8.59 -9.82 -17.12
N ARG A 87 -9.15 -11.02 -16.97
CA ARG A 87 -9.69 -11.50 -15.69
C ARG A 87 -9.02 -12.79 -15.25
N LEU A 88 -8.53 -12.79 -14.02
CA LEU A 88 -8.02 -13.95 -13.31
C LEU A 88 -9.08 -14.40 -12.31
N VAL A 89 -9.53 -15.65 -12.46
CA VAL A 89 -10.62 -16.22 -11.65
C VAL A 89 -10.05 -16.98 -10.46
N GLU A 90 -10.84 -17.17 -9.41
CA GLU A 90 -10.47 -18.09 -8.34
C GLU A 90 -10.25 -19.51 -8.91
N LEU A 91 -9.16 -20.15 -8.52
CA LEU A 91 -8.86 -21.54 -8.82
C LEU A 91 -8.87 -22.35 -7.52
N PRO A 92 -9.98 -23.04 -7.17
CA PRO A 92 -10.06 -23.78 -5.92
C PRO A 92 -8.94 -24.82 -5.78
N GLY A 93 -8.02 -24.58 -4.84
CA GLY A 93 -6.85 -25.43 -4.59
C GLY A 93 -5.77 -25.38 -5.66
N GLY A 94 -5.76 -24.34 -6.51
CA GLY A 94 -4.73 -24.10 -7.51
C GLY A 94 -4.36 -22.63 -7.63
N ALA A 95 -3.46 -22.31 -8.55
CA ALA A 95 -2.94 -20.97 -8.75
C ALA A 95 -2.77 -20.62 -10.24
N HIS A 96 -2.68 -19.32 -10.49
CA HIS A 96 -2.21 -18.73 -11.73
C HIS A 96 -0.69 -18.66 -11.71
N ILE A 97 -0.03 -19.55 -12.45
CA ILE A 97 1.43 -19.69 -12.50
C ILE A 97 1.98 -18.92 -13.70
N PHE A 98 2.70 -17.84 -13.43
CA PHE A 98 3.39 -17.03 -14.42
C PHE A 98 4.90 -17.29 -14.35
N PRO A 99 5.50 -17.93 -15.37
CA PRO A 99 6.95 -18.12 -15.43
C PRO A 99 7.78 -16.83 -15.61
N ASN A 100 7.11 -15.68 -15.79
CA ASN A 100 7.67 -14.34 -15.97
C ASN A 100 6.72 -13.35 -15.24
N GLY A 101 6.99 -12.04 -15.30
CA GLY A 101 6.07 -11.00 -14.82
C GLY A 101 4.75 -10.89 -15.60
N LEU A 102 3.83 -10.07 -15.06
CA LEU A 102 2.54 -9.73 -15.66
C LEU A 102 2.45 -8.22 -15.88
N TYR A 103 2.52 -7.80 -17.14
CA TYR A 103 2.53 -6.40 -17.55
C TYR A 103 1.20 -6.04 -18.20
N ILE A 104 0.51 -5.06 -17.63
CA ILE A 104 -0.81 -4.58 -18.04
C ILE A 104 -0.66 -3.14 -18.53
N GLY A 105 -1.16 -2.87 -19.74
CA GLY A 105 -1.07 -1.56 -20.38
C GLY A 105 0.29 -1.27 -21.04
N GLU A 106 0.25 -0.35 -22.00
CA GLU A 106 1.44 0.09 -22.75
C GLU A 106 2.38 0.91 -21.86
N ASN A 107 3.70 0.68 -22.00
CA ASN A 107 4.71 1.46 -21.32
C ASN A 107 5.13 2.67 -22.18
N VAL A 108 4.45 3.80 -22.01
CA VAL A 108 4.60 4.97 -22.89
C VAL A 108 5.42 6.08 -22.23
N GLN A 109 6.50 6.48 -22.89
CA GLN A 109 7.45 7.52 -22.44
C GLN A 109 6.92 8.96 -22.56
N GLU A 110 5.76 9.17 -23.19
CA GLU A 110 5.17 10.49 -23.38
C GLU A 110 3.77 10.54 -22.75
N THR A 111 3.52 11.49 -21.85
CA THR A 111 2.24 11.60 -21.12
C THR A 111 1.06 11.85 -22.06
N ALA A 112 1.24 12.72 -23.07
CA ALA A 112 0.20 13.04 -24.05
C ALA A 112 -0.23 11.86 -24.93
N SER A 113 0.53 10.77 -24.90
CA SER A 113 0.35 9.58 -25.75
C SER A 113 -0.29 8.42 -24.99
N VAL A 114 -0.56 8.57 -23.69
CA VAL A 114 -1.15 7.54 -22.84
C VAL A 114 -2.67 7.56 -22.98
N GLU A 115 -3.26 6.40 -23.27
CA GLU A 115 -4.71 6.20 -23.15
C GLU A 115 -5.10 6.15 -21.66
N ARG A 116 -6.07 6.97 -21.24
CA ARG A 116 -6.49 7.04 -19.83
C ARG A 116 -7.61 6.05 -19.49
N ASP A 117 -8.21 5.43 -20.50
CA ASP A 117 -9.16 4.32 -20.38
C ASP A 117 -8.50 3.05 -20.96
N GLY A 118 -7.38 2.67 -20.35
CA GLY A 118 -6.58 1.51 -20.76
C GLY A 118 -7.15 0.18 -20.25
N PRO A 119 -6.40 -0.91 -20.38
CA PRO A 119 -6.87 -2.23 -19.98
C PRO A 119 -6.98 -2.37 -18.46
N THR A 120 -7.99 -3.12 -18.01
CA THR A 120 -8.13 -3.49 -16.59
C THR A 120 -7.69 -4.94 -16.32
N LEU A 121 -6.84 -5.14 -15.31
CA LEU A 121 -6.59 -6.43 -14.69
C LEU A 121 -7.60 -6.68 -13.56
N THR A 122 -8.57 -7.56 -13.77
CA THR A 122 -9.52 -7.98 -12.73
C THR A 122 -9.07 -9.28 -12.08
N ILE A 123 -9.06 -9.35 -10.75
CA ILE A 123 -8.70 -10.55 -10.00
C ILE A 123 -9.82 -10.90 -9.03
N ASP A 124 -10.39 -12.09 -9.17
CA ASP A 124 -11.46 -12.57 -8.31
C ASP A 124 -10.94 -12.89 -6.90
N ALA A 125 -11.78 -12.63 -5.89
CA ALA A 125 -11.48 -12.98 -4.50
C ALA A 125 -11.03 -14.44 -4.34
N GLY A 126 -9.98 -14.67 -3.54
CA GLY A 126 -9.40 -16.00 -3.31
C GLY A 126 -8.46 -16.50 -4.40
N ALA A 127 -8.25 -15.76 -5.48
CA ALA A 127 -7.26 -16.13 -6.49
C ALA A 127 -5.82 -16.02 -5.93
N THR A 128 -4.98 -16.97 -6.33
CA THR A 128 -3.54 -16.97 -6.07
C THR A 128 -2.79 -16.80 -7.38
N LEU A 129 -1.88 -15.83 -7.44
CA LEU A 129 -0.96 -15.58 -8.54
C LEU A 129 0.46 -15.87 -8.06
N ALA A 130 1.23 -16.63 -8.85
CA ALA A 130 2.57 -17.06 -8.50
C ALA A 130 3.58 -16.80 -9.61
N PHE A 131 4.76 -16.26 -9.24
CA PHE A 131 5.82 -15.83 -10.15
C PHE A 131 7.13 -16.60 -9.93
N GLU A 132 7.85 -16.94 -11.00
CA GLU A 132 8.98 -17.90 -10.94
C GLU A 132 10.33 -17.25 -10.63
N ASP A 133 10.61 -16.09 -11.25
CA ASP A 133 11.94 -15.47 -11.23
C ASP A 133 11.94 -14.19 -10.36
N GLY A 134 13.08 -13.86 -9.74
CA GLY A 134 13.21 -12.68 -8.87
C GLY A 134 12.85 -11.36 -9.55
N ASP A 135 13.18 -11.22 -10.84
CA ASP A 135 12.83 -10.07 -11.69
C ASP A 135 11.44 -10.18 -12.33
N SER A 136 10.62 -11.17 -11.94
CA SER A 136 9.22 -11.27 -12.37
C SER A 136 8.32 -10.48 -11.43
N PHE A 137 7.75 -9.39 -11.90
CA PHE A 137 6.83 -8.53 -11.14
C PHE A 137 5.53 -8.27 -11.90
N VAL A 138 4.54 -7.74 -11.20
CA VAL A 138 3.31 -7.24 -11.79
C VAL A 138 3.45 -5.75 -12.04
N ARG A 139 3.22 -5.29 -13.28
CA ARG A 139 3.19 -3.87 -13.62
C ARG A 139 1.82 -3.47 -14.11
N ILE A 140 1.21 -2.51 -13.43
CA ILE A 140 0.09 -1.72 -13.94
C ILE A 140 0.69 -0.43 -14.53
N ALA A 141 0.65 -0.30 -15.85
CA ALA A 141 1.15 0.89 -16.53
C ALA A 141 0.21 2.08 -16.30
N ARG A 142 0.75 3.29 -16.45
CA ARG A 142 -0.03 4.53 -16.41
C ARG A 142 -1.19 4.45 -17.42
N GLY A 143 -2.41 4.69 -16.95
CA GLY A 143 -3.65 4.59 -17.72
C GLY A 143 -4.30 3.20 -17.78
N ALA A 144 -3.64 2.17 -17.24
CA ALA A 144 -4.25 0.87 -16.98
C ALA A 144 -4.69 0.75 -15.51
N ASP A 145 -5.60 -0.19 -15.25
CA ASP A 145 -6.20 -0.37 -13.92
C ASP A 145 -5.99 -1.78 -13.37
N ILE A 146 -6.01 -1.89 -12.05
CA ILE A 146 -6.14 -3.16 -11.34
C ILE A 146 -7.39 -3.16 -10.46
N ILE A 147 -8.21 -4.21 -10.57
CA ILE A 147 -9.35 -4.47 -9.69
C ILE A 147 -9.10 -5.79 -8.98
N ALA A 148 -8.41 -5.71 -7.83
CA ALA A 148 -8.13 -6.81 -6.93
C ALA A 148 -9.02 -6.68 -5.69
N GLU A 149 -10.25 -7.21 -5.78
CA GLU A 149 -11.28 -7.07 -4.74
C GLU A 149 -11.51 -8.37 -3.97
N GLY A 150 -10.54 -8.72 -3.13
CA GLY A 150 -10.64 -9.82 -2.18
C GLY A 150 -11.63 -9.53 -1.04
N ASN A 151 -11.78 -10.50 -0.14
CA ASN A 151 -12.48 -10.29 1.13
C ASN A 151 -11.77 -11.02 2.27
N ARG A 152 -12.13 -10.70 3.51
CA ARG A 152 -11.53 -11.29 4.72
C ARG A 152 -11.43 -12.83 4.71
N ASN A 153 -12.38 -13.53 4.09
CA ASN A 153 -12.39 -15.00 4.07
C ASN A 153 -11.76 -15.59 2.79
N ALA A 154 -11.49 -14.75 1.79
CA ALA A 154 -10.89 -15.12 0.51
C ALA A 154 -10.03 -13.95 0.00
N PRO A 155 -8.90 -13.66 0.67
CA PRO A 155 -7.98 -12.63 0.22
C PRO A 155 -7.29 -13.08 -1.08
N ILE A 156 -6.89 -12.11 -1.90
CA ILE A 156 -6.11 -12.37 -3.11
C ILE A 156 -4.64 -12.51 -2.70
N THR A 157 -3.94 -13.52 -3.21
CA THR A 157 -2.53 -13.76 -2.86
C THR A 157 -1.64 -13.62 -4.09
N PHE A 158 -0.62 -12.75 -4.00
CA PHE A 158 0.51 -12.69 -4.91
C PHE A 158 1.73 -13.29 -4.21
N THR A 159 2.40 -14.25 -4.84
CA THR A 159 3.51 -14.98 -4.23
C THR A 159 4.46 -15.57 -5.27
N SER A 160 5.40 -16.41 -4.84
CA SER A 160 6.31 -17.15 -5.72
C SER A 160 5.78 -18.54 -6.09
N VAL A 161 6.25 -19.05 -7.23
CA VAL A 161 6.03 -20.44 -7.65
C VAL A 161 6.59 -21.41 -6.61
N GLN A 162 7.70 -21.05 -5.96
CA GLN A 162 8.29 -21.85 -4.89
C GLN A 162 7.30 -22.09 -3.75
N GLU A 163 6.56 -21.06 -3.31
CA GLU A 163 5.53 -21.24 -2.28
C GLU A 163 4.45 -22.23 -2.74
N VAL A 164 3.91 -22.03 -3.94
CA VAL A 164 2.76 -22.81 -4.43
C VAL A 164 3.12 -24.27 -4.67
N GLU A 165 4.30 -24.55 -5.23
CA GLU A 165 4.67 -25.92 -5.60
C GLU A 165 5.26 -26.73 -4.43
N ASN A 166 6.09 -26.10 -3.60
CA ASN A 166 6.93 -26.81 -2.63
C ASN A 166 6.76 -26.32 -1.20
N GLY A 167 6.07 -25.20 -0.99
CA GLY A 167 6.13 -24.43 0.23
C GLY A 167 7.48 -23.75 0.44
N VAL A 168 7.52 -22.83 1.38
CA VAL A 168 8.75 -22.12 1.77
C VAL A 168 9.29 -22.72 3.07
N SER A 169 10.46 -23.35 3.00
CA SER A 169 11.09 -24.02 4.16
C SER A 169 11.91 -23.09 5.04
N ASN A 170 12.47 -22.02 4.47
CA ASN A 170 13.10 -20.94 5.21
C ASN A 170 12.02 -19.91 5.61
N PRO A 171 11.67 -19.77 6.90
CA PRO A 171 10.66 -18.80 7.32
C PRO A 171 11.04 -17.35 7.00
N ASN A 172 12.31 -17.07 6.71
CA ASN A 172 12.83 -15.75 6.33
C ASN A 172 13.19 -15.68 4.84
N ALA A 173 12.63 -16.56 4.00
CA ALA A 173 12.82 -16.41 2.55
C ALA A 173 12.21 -15.08 2.12
N ARG A 174 12.92 -14.36 1.26
CA ARG A 174 12.56 -13.06 0.68
C ARG A 174 13.06 -13.06 -0.77
N GLY A 175 12.51 -12.18 -1.59
CA GLY A 175 12.94 -11.95 -2.97
C GLY A 175 12.89 -13.14 -3.89
N LEU A 176 11.81 -13.90 -3.76
CA LEU A 176 11.49 -15.01 -4.65
C LEU A 176 10.79 -14.53 -5.94
N TRP A 177 10.35 -13.27 -5.99
CA TRP A 177 9.80 -12.56 -7.15
C TRP A 177 9.78 -11.04 -6.87
N GLY A 178 9.41 -10.22 -7.86
CA GLY A 178 9.65 -8.77 -7.84
C GLY A 178 8.49 -7.88 -7.37
N GLY A 179 7.39 -8.42 -6.85
CA GLY A 179 6.33 -7.60 -6.26
C GLY A 179 5.35 -6.92 -7.24
N LEU A 180 4.58 -5.96 -6.73
CA LEU A 180 3.50 -5.26 -7.44
C LEU A 180 3.86 -3.79 -7.65
N VAL A 181 3.82 -3.32 -8.88
CA VAL A 181 4.07 -1.92 -9.23
C VAL A 181 2.87 -1.30 -9.92
N ILE A 182 2.45 -0.13 -9.45
CA ILE A 182 1.37 0.66 -10.04
C ILE A 182 1.92 2.04 -10.42
N ASN A 183 1.81 2.37 -11.71
CA ASN A 183 2.22 3.67 -12.25
C ASN A 183 0.97 4.53 -12.50
N GLY A 184 0.93 5.74 -11.94
CA GLY A 184 -0.17 6.69 -12.10
C GLY A 184 0.24 8.02 -12.74
N PHE A 185 -0.71 8.95 -12.80
CA PHE A 185 -0.56 10.30 -13.35
C PHE A 185 -0.31 11.39 -12.29
N GLY A 186 -0.03 11.01 -11.05
CA GLY A 186 0.20 11.90 -9.92
C GLY A 186 1.45 12.76 -10.05
N ILE A 187 1.48 13.82 -9.25
CA ILE A 187 2.54 14.83 -9.23
C ILE A 187 3.72 14.32 -8.42
N SER A 188 4.93 14.52 -8.92
CA SER A 188 6.18 14.30 -8.19
C SER A 188 7.01 15.57 -8.12
N ASN A 189 7.79 15.73 -7.06
CA ASN A 189 8.74 16.84 -6.92
C ASN A 189 10.03 16.65 -7.74
N LYS A 190 10.20 15.50 -8.40
CA LYS A 190 11.19 15.28 -9.47
C LYS A 190 10.74 15.87 -10.81
N CYS A 191 9.47 16.24 -10.97
CA CYS A 191 8.94 16.90 -12.17
C CYS A 191 9.36 18.37 -12.27
N ASP A 192 9.40 18.89 -13.50
CA ASP A 192 9.34 20.34 -13.73
C ASP A 192 7.95 20.86 -13.35
N GLN A 193 7.87 21.63 -12.27
CA GLN A 193 6.59 22.13 -11.74
C GLN A 193 5.92 23.15 -12.67
N ASP A 194 6.65 23.72 -13.64
CA ASP A 194 6.09 24.60 -14.66
C ASP A 194 5.54 23.82 -15.89
N ASP A 195 5.75 22.50 -15.96
CA ASP A 195 5.35 21.63 -17.09
C ASP A 195 4.87 20.23 -16.65
N LEU A 196 4.04 20.16 -15.60
CA LEU A 196 3.54 18.89 -15.04
C LEU A 196 2.81 18.01 -16.06
N ALA A 197 2.07 18.61 -17.01
CA ALA A 197 1.32 17.88 -18.03
C ALA A 197 2.23 17.03 -18.96
N ASN A 198 3.52 17.38 -19.07
CA ASN A 198 4.50 16.61 -19.82
C ASN A 198 5.50 15.89 -18.90
N CYS A 199 5.26 15.86 -17.58
CA CYS A 199 6.13 15.13 -16.67
C CYS A 199 6.07 13.64 -16.96
N VAL A 200 7.24 13.06 -17.17
CA VAL A 200 7.43 11.61 -17.26
C VAL A 200 8.70 11.25 -16.49
N LEU A 201 8.56 10.32 -15.56
CA LEU A 201 9.63 9.80 -14.74
C LEU A 201 9.75 8.30 -15.01
N GLN A 202 10.95 7.77 -14.84
CA GLN A 202 11.23 6.35 -14.97
C GLN A 202 11.26 5.73 -13.58
N GLY A 203 10.44 4.70 -13.34
CA GLY A 203 10.48 3.92 -12.11
C GLY A 203 11.71 2.99 -12.08
N GLU A 204 12.15 2.66 -10.87
CA GLU A 204 13.24 1.70 -10.64
C GLU A 204 12.82 0.28 -11.02
N GLY A 205 13.78 -0.64 -11.05
CA GLY A 205 13.60 -2.03 -11.46
C GLY A 205 13.17 -2.21 -12.93
N GLY A 206 13.16 -1.14 -13.73
CA GLY A 206 12.57 -1.16 -15.07
C GLY A 206 11.04 -1.19 -15.05
N ALA A 207 10.41 -0.68 -13.99
CA ALA A 207 8.97 -0.69 -13.76
C ALA A 207 8.15 0.14 -14.76
N GLY A 208 8.79 0.90 -15.65
CA GLY A 208 8.16 1.69 -16.68
C GLY A 208 8.09 3.18 -16.34
N PHE A 209 7.18 3.89 -17.01
CA PHE A 209 7.04 5.34 -16.88
C PHE A 209 5.81 5.73 -16.06
N TYR A 210 5.98 6.74 -15.21
CA TYR A 210 4.93 7.32 -14.37
C TYR A 210 5.00 8.86 -14.37
N GLY A 211 4.07 9.48 -13.65
CA GLY A 211 4.05 10.91 -13.39
C GLY A 211 3.04 11.66 -14.26
N GLY A 212 2.75 12.89 -13.88
CA GLY A 212 1.78 13.75 -14.56
C GLY A 212 1.37 14.91 -13.67
N ASP A 213 0.16 15.40 -13.88
CA ASP A 213 -0.42 16.55 -13.19
C ASP A 213 -1.69 16.22 -12.37
N ASP A 214 -1.96 14.94 -12.12
CA ASP A 214 -3.26 14.46 -11.63
C ASP A 214 -3.16 13.64 -10.33
N ASN A 215 -3.15 14.33 -9.19
CA ASN A 215 -3.24 13.67 -7.87
C ASN A 215 -4.65 13.08 -7.57
N ALA A 216 -5.63 13.26 -8.46
CA ALA A 216 -6.95 12.66 -8.35
C ALA A 216 -7.11 11.43 -9.25
N ASP A 217 -6.03 11.00 -9.93
CA ASP A 217 -5.99 9.79 -10.74
C ASP A 217 -6.48 8.56 -9.96
N ASP A 218 -7.13 7.65 -10.68
CA ASP A 218 -7.65 6.38 -10.17
C ASP A 218 -7.01 5.26 -10.98
N SER A 219 -6.23 4.42 -10.31
CA SER A 219 -5.59 3.23 -10.88
C SER A 219 -6.27 1.92 -10.44
N GLY A 220 -7.47 2.04 -9.84
CA GLY A 220 -8.32 0.94 -9.44
C GLY A 220 -8.35 0.64 -7.93
N ILE A 221 -8.40 -0.65 -7.59
CA ILE A 221 -8.72 -1.15 -6.25
C ILE A 221 -7.75 -2.26 -5.85
N LEU A 222 -7.11 -2.09 -4.69
CA LEU A 222 -6.50 -3.16 -3.89
C LEU A 222 -7.29 -3.31 -2.60
N ARG A 223 -8.00 -4.45 -2.45
CA ARG A 223 -8.78 -4.77 -1.25
C ARG A 223 -8.55 -6.21 -0.82
N TYR A 224 -8.12 -6.45 0.42
CA TYR A 224 -7.78 -7.79 0.93
C TYR A 224 -6.75 -8.51 0.04
N VAL A 225 -5.60 -7.87 -0.11
CA VAL A 225 -4.48 -8.34 -0.94
C VAL A 225 -3.29 -8.72 -0.06
N LEU A 226 -2.73 -9.90 -0.30
CA LEU A 226 -1.50 -10.41 0.31
C LEU A 226 -0.40 -10.44 -0.75
N VAL A 227 0.71 -9.76 -0.50
CA VAL A 227 1.94 -9.87 -1.28
C VAL A 227 2.97 -10.55 -0.41
N LYS A 228 3.52 -11.68 -0.86
CA LYS A 228 4.40 -12.52 -0.05
C LYS A 228 5.72 -12.82 -0.76
N TYR A 229 6.82 -12.81 -0.01
CA TYR A 229 8.13 -13.25 -0.48
C TYR A 229 8.64 -12.47 -1.71
N ALA A 230 8.22 -11.21 -1.85
CA ALA A 230 8.55 -10.34 -2.96
C ALA A 230 9.90 -9.61 -2.73
N GLY A 231 10.19 -8.65 -3.59
CA GLY A 231 11.33 -7.74 -3.52
C GLY A 231 12.52 -8.22 -4.34
N TYR A 232 13.19 -7.35 -5.09
CA TYR A 232 14.35 -7.79 -5.87
C TYR A 232 15.29 -6.65 -6.27
N GLU A 233 16.56 -6.76 -5.88
CA GLU A 233 17.60 -5.86 -6.36
C GLU A 233 17.97 -6.22 -7.81
N VAL A 234 17.48 -5.43 -8.77
CA VAL A 234 17.80 -5.63 -10.20
C VAL A 234 19.24 -5.21 -10.49
N SER A 235 19.69 -4.15 -9.83
CA SER A 235 21.09 -3.71 -9.74
C SER A 235 21.24 -2.77 -8.55
N LEU A 236 22.48 -2.51 -8.12
CA LEU A 236 22.77 -1.57 -7.03
C LEU A 236 22.00 -0.24 -7.16
N ASP A 237 21.26 0.13 -6.11
CA ASP A 237 20.41 1.32 -6.00
C ASP A 237 19.29 1.36 -7.07
N ASN A 238 18.78 0.19 -7.47
CA ASN A 238 17.68 0.05 -8.41
C ASN A 238 16.91 -1.26 -8.18
N GLU A 239 15.92 -1.17 -7.32
CA GLU A 239 15.23 -2.31 -6.73
C GLU A 239 13.74 -2.37 -7.06
N LEU A 240 13.09 -3.42 -6.57
CA LEU A 240 11.67 -3.69 -6.66
C LEU A 240 11.16 -3.99 -5.25
N ASN A 241 10.02 -3.40 -4.86
CA ASN A 241 9.47 -3.49 -3.51
C ASN A 241 8.32 -4.49 -3.43
N GLY A 242 7.70 -4.62 -2.25
CA GLY A 242 6.50 -5.43 -2.10
C GLY A 242 5.34 -4.85 -2.91
N ILE A 243 5.00 -3.59 -2.62
CA ILE A 243 4.09 -2.78 -3.43
C ILE A 243 4.69 -1.40 -3.64
N THR A 244 4.91 -1.02 -4.90
CA THR A 244 5.39 0.32 -5.25
C THR A 244 4.27 1.15 -5.88
N PHE A 245 4.05 2.35 -5.35
CA PHE A 245 3.12 3.33 -5.87
C PHE A 245 3.88 4.50 -6.51
N TYR A 246 4.04 4.44 -7.82
CA TYR A 246 4.68 5.50 -8.60
C TYR A 246 3.65 6.53 -9.07
N GLY A 247 3.58 7.68 -8.41
CA GLY A 247 2.67 8.77 -8.78
C GLY A 247 1.20 8.34 -8.80
N VAL A 248 0.77 7.47 -7.89
CA VAL A 248 -0.63 7.00 -7.85
C VAL A 248 -1.51 8.06 -7.19
N GLY A 249 -2.67 8.32 -7.79
CA GLY A 249 -3.61 9.34 -7.30
C GLY A 249 -4.50 8.88 -6.15
N SER A 250 -5.18 9.85 -5.55
CA SER A 250 -6.11 9.66 -4.43
C SER A 250 -7.45 9.01 -4.82
N GLY A 251 -7.73 8.84 -6.11
CA GLY A 251 -8.90 8.11 -6.61
C GLY A 251 -8.76 6.60 -6.40
N THR A 252 -7.53 6.09 -6.38
CA THR A 252 -7.22 4.68 -6.17
C THR A 252 -7.62 4.23 -4.76
N THR A 253 -8.34 3.12 -4.66
CA THR A 253 -8.69 2.51 -3.38
C THR A 253 -7.62 1.51 -2.95
N VAL A 254 -6.95 1.76 -1.83
CA VAL A 254 -5.98 0.84 -1.23
C VAL A 254 -6.39 0.54 0.21
N GLU A 255 -6.90 -0.65 0.49
CA GLU A 255 -7.24 -1.03 1.84
C GLU A 255 -7.14 -2.53 2.15
N TYR A 256 -6.89 -2.89 3.40
CA TYR A 256 -6.67 -4.28 3.81
C TYR A 256 -5.58 -4.94 2.95
N ILE A 257 -4.39 -4.37 2.96
CA ILE A 257 -3.25 -4.90 2.23
C ILE A 257 -2.19 -5.40 3.20
N GLN A 258 -1.52 -6.49 2.84
CA GLN A 258 -0.38 -6.99 3.57
C GLN A 258 0.80 -7.26 2.64
N VAL A 259 1.98 -6.86 3.09
CA VAL A 259 3.25 -7.33 2.56
C VAL A 259 3.96 -8.17 3.61
N HIS A 260 4.40 -9.37 3.22
CA HIS A 260 5.05 -10.32 4.11
C HIS A 260 6.35 -10.84 3.51
N ASN A 261 7.45 -10.68 4.24
CA ASN A 261 8.79 -11.11 3.88
C ASN A 261 9.24 -10.55 2.52
N ASN A 262 9.21 -9.23 2.36
CA ASN A 262 9.81 -8.58 1.21
C ASN A 262 11.34 -8.47 1.36
N LEU A 263 12.10 -8.60 0.26
CA LEU A 263 13.57 -8.44 0.29
C LEU A 263 14.01 -6.99 0.42
N ASP A 264 13.15 -6.08 -0.01
CA ASP A 264 13.36 -4.64 0.02
C ASP A 264 12.22 -4.01 0.84
N ASP A 265 11.81 -2.81 0.50
CA ASP A 265 10.72 -2.12 1.16
C ASP A 265 9.39 -2.87 1.10
N GLY A 266 8.66 -2.86 2.20
CA GLY A 266 7.31 -3.42 2.24
C GLY A 266 6.40 -2.70 1.25
N ILE A 267 6.23 -1.40 1.46
CA ILE A 267 5.50 -0.50 0.56
C ILE A 267 6.32 0.76 0.39
N GLU A 268 6.43 1.25 -0.85
CA GLU A 268 7.07 2.52 -1.13
C GLU A 268 6.18 3.42 -1.99
N PHE A 269 6.06 4.69 -1.59
CA PHE A 269 5.33 5.72 -2.31
C PHE A 269 6.27 6.74 -2.94
N PHE A 270 6.19 6.92 -4.24
CA PHE A 270 6.94 7.95 -4.97
C PHE A 270 6.03 9.00 -5.58
N GLY A 271 5.90 10.15 -4.93
CA GLY A 271 4.96 11.18 -5.37
C GLY A 271 3.51 10.70 -5.41
N GLY A 272 2.63 11.49 -6.02
CA GLY A 272 1.19 11.22 -6.06
C GLY A 272 0.49 11.53 -4.74
N ALA A 273 -0.71 10.97 -4.56
CA ALA A 273 -1.57 11.21 -3.41
C ALA A 273 -2.42 9.99 -3.02
N ALA A 274 -1.97 8.78 -3.38
CA ALA A 274 -2.64 7.54 -3.00
C ALA A 274 -2.80 7.45 -1.47
N ASN A 275 -3.99 7.08 -1.03
CA ASN A 275 -4.29 6.88 0.38
C ASN A 275 -4.37 5.37 0.67
N ALA A 276 -3.98 4.93 1.87
CA ALA A 276 -4.10 3.53 2.26
C ALA A 276 -4.69 3.34 3.66
N LYS A 277 -5.59 2.37 3.84
CA LYS A 277 -6.19 2.06 5.16
C LYS A 277 -6.06 0.57 5.50
N TYR A 278 -5.73 0.22 6.74
CA TYR A 278 -5.54 -1.17 7.17
C TYR A 278 -4.38 -1.87 6.45
N VAL A 279 -3.16 -1.48 6.82
CA VAL A 279 -1.91 -1.94 6.21
C VAL A 279 -1.12 -2.81 7.21
N VAL A 280 -0.64 -3.97 6.78
CA VAL A 280 0.22 -4.85 7.59
C VAL A 280 1.52 -5.14 6.86
N LEU A 281 2.65 -4.87 7.50
CA LEU A 281 3.99 -5.01 6.92
C LEU A 281 4.82 -5.87 7.86
N THR A 282 5.24 -7.05 7.41
CA THR A 282 5.83 -8.06 8.30
C THR A 282 7.07 -8.66 7.68
N GLY A 283 8.19 -8.60 8.39
CA GLY A 283 9.43 -9.28 8.01
C GLY A 283 10.10 -8.78 6.74
N ASN A 284 9.87 -7.52 6.34
CA ASN A 284 10.62 -6.87 5.28
C ASN A 284 12.10 -6.74 5.69
N ASP A 285 13.02 -6.91 4.73
CA ASP A 285 14.47 -6.86 4.99
C ASP A 285 14.96 -5.43 5.15
N ASP A 286 14.47 -4.52 4.29
CA ASP A 286 14.76 -3.09 4.35
C ASP A 286 13.65 -2.36 5.11
N ASP A 287 13.09 -1.26 4.58
CA ASP A 287 12.12 -0.46 5.32
C ASP A 287 10.70 -1.04 5.21
N SER A 288 9.92 -0.93 6.29
CA SER A 288 8.55 -1.46 6.26
C SER A 288 7.66 -0.59 5.37
N LEU A 289 7.69 0.73 5.58
CA LEU A 289 7.01 1.74 4.80
C LEU A 289 8.02 2.83 4.42
N ASP A 290 8.19 3.08 3.13
CA ASP A 290 8.95 4.21 2.62
C ASP A 290 8.02 5.21 1.89
N TRP A 291 8.35 6.50 1.99
CA TRP A 291 7.88 7.45 0.99
C TRP A 291 8.95 8.45 0.57
N ALA A 292 8.86 8.87 -0.69
CA ALA A 292 9.71 9.89 -1.27
C ALA A 292 8.97 10.77 -2.30
N ASP A 293 9.74 11.67 -2.90
CA ASP A 293 9.40 12.36 -4.15
C ASP A 293 8.13 13.21 -4.16
N GLY A 294 7.74 13.69 -2.98
CA GLY A 294 6.62 14.63 -2.85
C GLY A 294 5.27 13.95 -2.67
N TRP A 295 5.23 12.73 -2.12
CA TRP A 295 3.98 12.03 -1.83
C TRP A 295 3.11 12.80 -0.82
N GLN A 296 1.81 12.91 -1.13
CA GLN A 296 0.83 13.77 -0.44
C GLN A 296 -0.39 12.96 0.03
N GLY A 297 -0.23 11.65 0.23
CA GLY A 297 -1.30 10.76 0.64
C GLY A 297 -1.55 10.70 2.14
N ASN A 298 -2.56 9.93 2.53
CA ASN A 298 -2.94 9.66 3.91
C ASN A 298 -2.93 8.16 4.21
N ILE A 299 -2.50 7.79 5.42
CA ILE A 299 -2.59 6.40 5.89
C ILE A 299 -3.25 6.30 7.26
N GLN A 300 -4.19 5.36 7.43
CA GLN A 300 -4.74 5.04 8.75
C GLN A 300 -4.72 3.53 9.04
N TYR A 301 -4.32 3.18 10.26
CA TYR A 301 -4.15 1.80 10.74
C TYR A 301 -3.07 1.06 9.98
N ILE A 302 -1.86 1.14 10.50
CA ILE A 302 -0.69 0.47 9.95
C ILE A 302 0.08 -0.26 11.06
N VAL A 303 0.30 -1.56 10.86
CA VAL A 303 1.10 -2.40 11.75
C VAL A 303 2.36 -2.81 11.01
N THR A 304 3.52 -2.50 11.57
CA THR A 304 4.80 -3.06 11.12
C THR A 304 5.34 -4.02 12.17
N LYS A 305 5.91 -5.14 11.72
CA LYS A 305 6.60 -6.11 12.59
C LYS A 305 7.87 -6.58 11.89
N HIS A 306 9.01 -6.22 12.44
CA HIS A 306 10.31 -6.61 11.91
C HIS A 306 10.56 -8.10 12.12
N ALA A 307 11.36 -8.70 11.24
CA ALA A 307 11.80 -10.08 11.45
C ALA A 307 12.95 -10.14 12.46
N ASP A 308 13.15 -11.30 13.08
CA ASP A 308 14.20 -11.49 14.08
C ASP A 308 15.61 -11.54 13.49
N ASP A 309 15.75 -11.77 12.18
CA ASP A 309 17.05 -11.95 11.52
C ASP A 309 17.62 -10.65 10.93
N ARG A 310 16.83 -9.94 10.12
CA ARG A 310 17.18 -8.70 9.44
C ARG A 310 15.93 -7.85 9.22
N ALA A 311 16.13 -6.55 9.34
CA ALA A 311 15.16 -5.49 9.13
C ALA A 311 15.94 -4.16 9.16
N ASN A 312 15.39 -3.12 8.54
CA ASN A 312 15.88 -1.75 8.67
C ASN A 312 14.88 -0.93 9.50
N ARG A 313 14.17 0.03 8.93
CA ARG A 313 13.24 0.92 9.65
C ARG A 313 11.80 0.50 9.52
N ALA A 314 11.00 0.87 10.51
CA ALA A 314 9.55 0.74 10.41
C ALA A 314 8.97 1.79 9.45
N ILE A 315 9.58 2.98 9.41
CA ILE A 315 9.31 4.02 8.43
C ILE A 315 10.63 4.68 8.01
N GLU A 316 10.88 4.79 6.72
CA GLU A 316 11.78 5.77 6.14
C GLU A 316 10.97 6.84 5.40
N ALA A 317 11.27 8.11 5.69
CA ALA A 317 10.43 9.23 5.27
C ALA A 317 11.26 10.30 4.58
N ASP A 318 11.24 10.28 3.26
CA ASP A 318 12.00 11.15 2.39
C ASP A 318 11.19 12.26 1.76
N GLY A 319 11.84 13.42 1.62
CA GLY A 319 11.34 14.54 0.81
C GLY A 319 11.82 14.44 -0.63
N ASN A 320 13.09 14.79 -0.84
CA ASN A 320 13.79 14.60 -2.12
C ASN A 320 15.30 14.55 -1.87
N SER A 321 15.91 13.46 -2.32
CA SER A 321 17.32 13.13 -2.06
C SER A 321 18.33 14.09 -2.67
N ARG A 322 17.93 14.86 -3.70
CA ARG A 322 18.82 15.80 -4.40
C ARG A 322 18.55 17.26 -4.04
N ASN A 323 17.35 17.57 -3.57
CA ASN A 323 16.91 18.90 -3.22
C ASN A 323 15.87 18.86 -2.09
N ASN A 324 16.31 18.92 -0.85
CA ASN A 324 15.43 18.85 0.34
C ASN A 324 14.42 20.01 0.46
N GLY A 325 14.48 21.02 -0.43
CA GLY A 325 13.49 22.09 -0.55
C GLY A 325 12.59 21.96 -1.78
N ALA A 326 12.61 20.81 -2.48
CA ALA A 326 11.77 20.58 -3.64
C ALA A 326 10.29 20.62 -3.27
N THR A 327 9.47 21.19 -4.15
CA THR A 327 8.02 21.27 -4.00
C THR A 327 7.33 20.46 -5.11
N PRO A 328 6.22 19.77 -4.83
CA PRO A 328 5.61 19.59 -3.51
C PRO A 328 6.55 18.86 -2.52
N TYR A 329 6.45 19.21 -1.24
CA TYR A 329 7.10 18.42 -0.19
C TYR A 329 6.40 17.07 -0.09
N SER A 330 7.11 16.03 0.35
CA SER A 330 6.43 14.85 0.90
C SER A 330 5.81 15.29 2.21
N ASP A 331 4.48 15.25 2.30
CA ASP A 331 3.73 15.86 3.41
C ASP A 331 2.47 15.03 3.74
N PRO A 332 2.63 13.73 4.08
CA PRO A 332 1.50 12.87 4.35
C PRO A 332 0.89 13.12 5.74
N ILE A 333 -0.35 12.69 5.92
CA ILE A 333 -0.95 12.52 7.26
C ILE A 333 -1.05 11.02 7.55
N ILE A 334 -0.41 10.57 8.62
CA ILE A 334 -0.50 9.17 9.08
C ILE A 334 -1.12 9.16 10.47
N ALA A 335 -2.13 8.31 10.67
CA ALA A 335 -2.78 8.11 11.95
C ALA A 335 -2.84 6.64 12.34
N ASN A 336 -2.69 6.35 13.63
CA ASN A 336 -2.85 5.01 14.19
C ASN A 336 -1.83 4.02 13.62
N PHE A 337 -0.57 4.19 14.05
CA PHE A 337 0.56 3.36 13.64
C PHE A 337 1.12 2.57 14.83
N THR A 338 1.38 1.29 14.62
CA THR A 338 2.06 0.42 15.58
C THR A 338 3.31 -0.16 14.93
N SER A 339 4.48 0.21 15.43
CA SER A 339 5.76 -0.41 15.07
C SER A 339 6.21 -1.37 16.16
N ILE A 340 6.54 -2.58 15.73
CA ILE A 340 7.17 -3.63 16.52
C ILE A 340 8.51 -3.90 15.85
N GLY A 341 9.57 -3.34 16.41
CA GLY A 341 10.93 -3.61 15.97
C GLY A 341 11.38 -5.03 16.32
N SER A 342 12.66 -5.30 16.12
CA SER A 342 13.29 -6.56 16.47
C SER A 342 14.55 -6.32 17.30
N LEU A 343 14.56 -6.83 18.53
CA LEU A 343 15.70 -6.75 19.45
C LEU A 343 16.90 -7.63 19.03
N THR A 344 16.73 -8.47 17.99
CA THR A 344 17.76 -9.41 17.53
C THR A 344 18.21 -9.22 16.09
N ALA A 345 17.45 -8.48 15.27
CA ALA A 345 17.82 -8.23 13.90
C ALA A 345 19.09 -7.37 13.83
N THR A 346 20.05 -7.85 13.06
CA THR A 346 21.33 -7.15 12.84
C THR A 346 21.66 -7.25 11.36
N ASP A 347 21.63 -6.15 10.61
CA ASP A 347 21.98 -6.18 9.19
C ASP A 347 23.43 -5.79 8.90
N GLY A 348 24.15 -5.20 9.86
CA GLY A 348 25.41 -4.55 9.55
C GLY A 348 25.58 -3.27 10.35
N SER A 349 25.55 -2.13 9.66
CA SER A 349 25.53 -0.80 10.29
C SER A 349 24.14 -0.37 10.72
N ASP A 350 23.10 -0.99 10.16
CA ASP A 350 21.73 -0.54 10.33
C ASP A 350 21.04 -1.61 11.20
N GLU A 351 20.49 -1.13 12.30
CA GLU A 351 19.82 -1.99 13.27
C GLU A 351 18.31 -1.88 13.02
N SER A 352 17.54 -2.79 13.61
CA SER A 352 16.08 -2.67 13.57
C SER A 352 15.66 -1.33 14.19
N GLU A 353 15.25 -0.37 13.37
CA GLU A 353 14.96 1.02 13.74
C GLU A 353 13.45 1.31 13.69
N GLY A 354 13.02 2.36 14.38
CA GLY A 354 11.65 2.85 14.35
C GLY A 354 11.38 3.72 13.12
N VAL A 355 11.37 5.04 13.31
CA VAL A 355 11.00 6.01 12.29
C VAL A 355 12.18 6.93 11.98
N LEU A 356 12.59 7.01 10.71
CA LEU A 356 13.55 7.98 10.20
C LEU A 356 12.85 9.05 9.37
N LEU A 357 12.99 10.31 9.74
CA LEU A 357 12.45 11.48 9.04
C LEU A 357 13.61 12.27 8.43
N ARG A 358 13.74 12.32 7.10
CA ARG A 358 14.92 12.91 6.47
C ARG A 358 14.63 13.62 5.14
N GLN A 359 15.69 14.14 4.52
CA GLN A 359 15.69 14.76 3.19
C GLN A 359 14.65 15.87 2.97
N GLY A 360 14.33 16.63 4.02
CA GLY A 360 13.38 17.73 3.96
C GLY A 360 11.92 17.31 3.93
N THR A 361 11.61 16.07 4.33
CA THR A 361 10.23 15.61 4.51
C THR A 361 9.46 16.52 5.47
N ARG A 362 8.15 16.54 5.28
CA ARG A 362 7.15 17.09 6.19
C ARG A 362 6.25 15.95 6.65
N GLY A 363 5.18 16.27 7.36
CA GLY A 363 4.14 15.30 7.65
C GLY A 363 3.51 15.50 9.01
N THR A 364 2.33 14.92 9.15
CA THR A 364 1.56 14.97 10.38
C THR A 364 1.25 13.56 10.85
N LEU A 365 1.85 13.16 11.97
CA LEU A 365 1.84 11.80 12.48
C LEU A 365 1.11 11.76 13.83
N TYR A 366 -0.01 11.04 13.90
CA TYR A 366 -0.85 10.96 15.09
C TYR A 366 -1.02 9.54 15.59
N ASN A 367 -1.10 9.37 16.91
CA ASN A 367 -1.50 8.10 17.53
C ASN A 367 -0.51 6.96 17.26
N PHE A 368 0.79 7.22 17.38
CA PHE A 368 1.85 6.22 17.14
C PHE A 368 2.16 5.44 18.42
N VAL A 369 2.45 4.15 18.27
CA VAL A 369 3.08 3.28 19.27
C VAL A 369 4.33 2.71 18.61
N ILE A 370 5.51 3.01 19.13
CA ILE A 370 6.79 2.51 18.62
C ILE A 370 7.52 1.80 19.76
N THR A 371 7.85 0.53 19.57
CA THR A 371 8.48 -0.32 20.58
C THR A 371 9.41 -1.34 19.94
N ASP A 372 10.25 -1.97 20.76
CA ASP A 372 11.05 -3.15 20.43
C ASP A 372 12.11 -2.94 19.32
N ALA A 373 12.42 -1.70 18.96
CA ALA A 373 13.56 -1.39 18.09
C ALA A 373 14.88 -1.69 18.82
N ARG A 374 15.83 -2.24 18.05
CA ARG A 374 17.21 -2.47 18.51
C ARG A 374 18.07 -1.22 18.34
N GLY A 375 17.92 -0.56 17.19
CA GLY A 375 18.39 0.81 16.99
C GLY A 375 17.44 1.82 17.64
N GLU A 376 17.56 3.06 17.23
CA GLU A 376 16.70 4.15 17.67
C GLU A 376 15.26 3.97 17.20
N CYS A 377 14.31 4.42 18.02
CA CYS A 377 12.90 4.47 17.62
C CYS A 377 12.50 5.70 16.84
N LEU A 378 13.29 6.77 16.91
CA LEU A 378 13.04 8.00 16.16
C LEU A 378 14.35 8.73 15.85
N GLU A 379 14.53 9.05 14.58
CA GLU A 379 15.58 9.92 14.08
C GLU A 379 14.96 11.02 13.19
N ILE A 380 15.45 12.25 13.36
CA ILE A 380 15.31 13.30 12.35
C ILE A 380 16.69 13.57 11.79
N ASP A 381 16.85 13.39 10.48
CA ASP A 381 18.09 13.70 9.78
C ASP A 381 17.92 14.88 8.81
N ASN A 382 19.03 15.57 8.60
CA ASN A 382 19.27 16.72 7.73
C ASN A 382 18.68 18.05 8.25
N ASP A 383 19.46 19.11 8.05
CA ASP A 383 19.11 20.48 8.49
C ASP A 383 17.75 20.95 7.95
N ALA A 384 17.37 20.52 6.73
CA ALA A 384 16.10 20.90 6.11
C ALA A 384 14.88 20.27 6.82
N THR A 385 15.02 19.02 7.27
CA THR A 385 13.95 18.32 7.99
C THR A 385 13.76 18.90 9.38
N PHE A 386 14.85 19.18 10.10
CA PHE A 386 14.79 19.94 11.36
C PHE A 386 14.16 21.33 11.17
N ALA A 387 14.44 22.02 10.07
CA ALA A 387 13.81 23.30 9.78
C ALA A 387 12.29 23.18 9.57
N ASN A 388 11.81 22.09 8.95
CA ASN A 388 10.38 21.80 8.85
C ASN A 388 9.76 21.48 10.23
N ALA A 389 10.48 20.74 11.07
CA ALA A 389 10.11 20.41 12.44
C ALA A 389 9.94 21.67 13.31
N ASP A 390 10.94 22.57 13.28
CA ASP A 390 10.92 23.85 13.99
C ASP A 390 9.81 24.80 13.49
N ALA A 391 9.46 24.70 12.21
CA ALA A 391 8.38 25.48 11.61
C ALA A 391 6.97 24.92 11.90
N GLY A 392 6.88 23.72 12.49
CA GLY A 392 5.61 23.02 12.73
C GLY A 392 4.99 22.41 11.47
N ASN A 393 5.79 22.19 10.42
CA ASN A 393 5.38 21.47 9.21
C ASN A 393 5.63 19.96 9.29
N LEU A 394 6.40 19.53 10.29
CA LEU A 394 6.59 18.14 10.67
C LEU A 394 6.13 18.00 12.11
N THR A 395 5.29 17.02 12.43
CA THR A 395 4.75 16.81 13.78
C THR A 395 4.52 15.32 14.04
N ILE A 396 4.95 14.86 15.22
CA ILE A 396 4.42 13.64 15.86
C ILE A 396 3.68 14.07 17.12
N ALA A 397 2.43 13.65 17.29
CA ALA A 397 1.61 13.98 18.46
C ALA A 397 0.74 12.81 18.90
N ASN A 398 0.30 12.84 20.17
CA ASN A 398 -0.55 11.82 20.77
C ASN A 398 0.06 10.41 20.70
N SER A 399 1.37 10.30 20.88
CA SER A 399 2.13 9.07 20.60
C SER A 399 2.94 8.58 21.80
N VAL A 400 3.37 7.32 21.75
CA VAL A 400 4.28 6.71 22.73
C VAL A 400 5.45 6.03 22.04
N ILE A 401 6.65 6.26 22.59
CA ILE A 401 7.88 5.54 22.24
C ILE A 401 8.36 4.81 23.49
N ALA A 402 8.65 3.51 23.36
CA ALA A 402 9.06 2.63 24.46
C ALA A 402 10.16 1.64 23.99
N CYS A 403 11.38 2.12 23.80
CA CYS A 403 12.47 1.37 23.16
C CYS A 403 13.74 1.41 24.00
N HIS A 404 14.72 0.57 23.64
CA HIS A 404 16.03 0.57 24.30
C HIS A 404 16.74 1.92 24.07
N GLU A 405 16.72 2.36 22.81
CA GLU A 405 17.16 3.68 22.38
C GLU A 405 15.96 4.40 21.76
N ASN A 406 15.42 5.39 22.48
CA ASN A 406 14.22 6.08 21.98
C ASN A 406 14.52 7.06 20.85
N PHE A 407 15.71 7.69 20.85
CA PHE A 407 16.06 8.77 19.94
C PHE A 407 17.53 8.70 19.54
N ALA A 408 17.84 8.90 18.27
CA ALA A 408 19.22 8.95 17.75
C ALA A 408 20.05 10.08 18.39
N ASP A 409 19.40 11.20 18.72
CA ASP A 409 20.09 12.37 19.23
C ASP A 409 19.22 13.27 20.14
N VAL A 410 19.87 14.21 20.82
CA VAL A 410 19.26 15.13 21.80
C VAL A 410 18.30 16.14 21.15
N ALA A 411 18.55 16.57 19.91
CA ALA A 411 17.67 17.48 19.20
C ALA A 411 16.37 16.77 18.81
N THR A 412 16.44 15.55 18.29
CA THR A 412 15.28 14.69 18.02
C THR A 412 14.46 14.44 19.29
N GLN A 413 15.12 14.06 20.39
CA GLN A 413 14.48 13.90 21.70
C GLN A 413 13.77 15.19 22.15
N THR A 414 14.48 16.32 22.10
CA THR A 414 13.94 17.61 22.56
C THR A 414 12.71 18.02 21.75
N TRP A 415 12.73 17.81 20.43
CA TRP A 415 11.60 18.11 19.56
C TRP A 415 10.38 17.25 19.92
N TYR A 416 10.54 15.93 20.05
CA TYR A 416 9.45 15.01 20.37
C TYR A 416 8.84 15.28 21.75
N GLU A 417 9.67 15.50 22.77
CA GLU A 417 9.23 15.73 24.16
C GLU A 417 8.63 17.13 24.39
N ASN A 418 8.86 18.08 23.47
CA ASN A 418 8.22 19.40 23.53
C ASN A 418 6.73 19.34 23.15
N GLU A 419 6.28 18.30 22.45
CA GLU A 419 4.87 18.05 22.19
C GLU A 419 4.25 17.34 23.41
N ALA A 420 3.47 18.10 24.19
CA ALA A 420 2.97 17.65 25.49
C ALA A 420 2.02 16.45 25.44
N THR A 421 1.51 16.10 24.26
CA THR A 421 0.67 14.91 24.06
C THR A 421 1.45 13.62 23.87
N ASN A 422 2.77 13.71 23.67
CA ASN A 422 3.65 12.55 23.52
C ASN A 422 4.15 12.02 24.87
N VAL A 423 4.48 10.73 24.89
CA VAL A 423 5.06 10.04 26.03
C VAL A 423 6.31 9.26 25.60
N THR A 424 7.35 9.35 26.42
CA THR A 424 8.59 8.58 26.30
C THR A 424 8.68 7.61 27.47
N LEU A 425 8.86 6.32 27.21
CA LEU A 425 8.98 5.25 28.20
C LEU A 425 10.27 4.45 28.00
N ASP A 426 10.59 3.62 29.00
CA ASP A 426 11.66 2.63 28.94
C ASP A 426 11.19 1.36 28.20
N GLU A 427 12.12 0.63 27.59
CA GLU A 427 11.86 -0.62 26.84
C GLU A 427 11.05 -1.67 27.63
N MET A 428 11.12 -1.67 28.95
CA MET A 428 10.38 -2.62 29.80
C MET A 428 8.92 -2.21 30.05
N ALA A 429 8.46 -1.10 29.46
CA ALA A 429 7.07 -0.68 29.53
C ALA A 429 6.15 -1.68 28.81
N THR A 430 4.89 -1.73 29.24
CA THR A 430 3.84 -2.49 28.55
C THR A 430 2.99 -1.51 27.76
N VAL A 431 3.25 -1.40 26.46
CA VAL A 431 2.46 -0.58 25.51
C VAL A 431 1.61 -1.42 24.56
N LEU A 432 1.98 -2.68 24.35
CA LEU A 432 1.25 -3.66 23.55
C LEU A 432 0.83 -4.87 24.40
N THR A 433 -0.24 -5.53 23.97
CA THR A 433 -0.69 -6.85 24.40
C THR A 433 -0.79 -7.77 23.19
N SER A 434 -0.60 -9.08 23.39
CA SER A 434 -0.64 -10.06 22.29
C SER A 434 0.31 -9.74 21.11
N GLY A 435 1.41 -9.05 21.39
CA GLY A 435 2.47 -8.73 20.42
C GLY A 435 2.23 -7.49 19.56
N TYR A 436 1.00 -7.17 19.17
CA TYR A 436 0.70 -6.07 18.22
C TYR A 436 -0.56 -5.25 18.54
N VAL A 437 -1.34 -5.66 19.54
CA VAL A 437 -2.56 -4.94 19.93
C VAL A 437 -2.19 -3.89 20.96
N THR A 438 -2.63 -2.66 20.80
CA THR A 438 -2.43 -1.61 21.81
C THR A 438 -3.02 -2.06 23.14
N ALA A 439 -2.21 -2.01 24.20
CA ALA A 439 -2.68 -2.36 25.54
C ALA A 439 -3.74 -1.35 26.01
N ALA A 440 -4.89 -1.84 26.48
CA ALA A 440 -5.91 -0.96 27.07
C ALA A 440 -5.43 -0.25 28.35
N GLU A 441 -4.51 -0.90 29.08
CA GLU A 441 -3.89 -0.38 30.30
C GLU A 441 -2.36 -0.40 30.13
N MET A 442 -1.79 0.73 29.70
CA MET A 442 -0.33 0.85 29.56
C MET A 442 0.35 1.04 30.91
N THR A 443 1.55 0.48 31.06
CA THR A 443 2.36 0.68 32.27
C THR A 443 3.80 1.00 31.95
N ASP A 444 4.46 1.79 32.80
CA ASP A 444 5.91 1.99 32.77
C ASP A 444 6.66 0.73 33.24
N ALA A 445 8.00 0.77 33.20
CA ALA A 445 8.87 -0.31 33.64
C ALA A 445 8.71 -0.70 35.13
N SER A 446 8.11 0.16 35.96
CA SER A 446 7.82 -0.14 37.37
C SER A 446 6.43 -0.78 37.57
N GLY A 447 5.64 -0.89 36.50
CA GLY A 447 4.25 -1.32 36.53
C GLY A 447 3.28 -0.20 36.92
N ALA A 448 3.71 1.06 36.92
CA ALA A 448 2.82 2.19 37.20
C ALA A 448 1.98 2.52 35.95
N PRO A 449 0.67 2.81 36.08
CA PRO A 449 -0.17 3.16 34.94
C PRO A 449 0.32 4.40 34.20
N VAL A 450 0.33 4.34 32.88
CA VAL A 450 0.64 5.44 31.95
C VAL A 450 -0.59 5.72 31.10
N THR A 451 -0.87 7.00 30.84
CA THR A 451 -1.97 7.41 29.96
C THR A 451 -1.43 8.22 28.81
N VAL A 452 -1.75 7.79 27.59
CA VAL A 452 -1.52 8.55 26.37
C VAL A 452 -2.90 8.90 25.83
N THR A 453 -3.18 10.19 25.65
CA THR A 453 -4.48 10.61 25.14
C THR A 453 -4.43 10.58 23.61
N PRO A 454 -5.30 9.82 22.93
CA PRO A 454 -5.33 9.79 21.47
C PRO A 454 -5.79 11.13 20.91
N LYS A 455 -5.31 11.42 19.70
CA LYS A 455 -5.85 12.47 18.85
C LYS A 455 -7.28 12.08 18.48
N THR A 456 -8.22 12.89 18.96
CA THR A 456 -9.64 12.77 18.63
C THR A 456 -10.01 13.73 17.49
N ASP A 457 -11.16 13.45 16.89
CA ASP A 457 -11.76 14.19 15.78
C ASP A 457 -10.87 14.21 14.54
N LEU A 458 -10.18 13.09 14.26
CA LEU A 458 -9.32 12.94 13.07
C LEU A 458 -10.12 13.20 11.78
N SER A 459 -11.39 12.79 11.73
CA SER A 459 -12.29 13.03 10.59
C SER A 459 -12.54 14.52 10.29
N SER A 460 -12.29 15.42 11.25
CA SER A 460 -12.35 16.87 11.01
C SER A 460 -11.08 17.45 10.38
N ILE A 461 -9.95 16.74 10.49
CA ILE A 461 -8.70 17.07 9.82
C ILE A 461 -8.82 16.69 8.35
N ASP A 462 -9.18 15.44 8.09
CA ASP A 462 -9.50 14.93 6.76
C ASP A 462 -10.56 13.81 6.88
N PRO A 463 -11.63 13.83 6.06
CA PRO A 463 -12.70 12.81 6.11
C PRO A 463 -12.24 11.39 5.76
N PHE A 464 -11.02 11.20 5.24
CA PHE A 464 -10.39 9.90 5.08
C PHE A 464 -10.25 9.15 6.42
N PHE A 465 -9.96 9.88 7.51
CA PHE A 465 -9.70 9.29 8.81
C PHE A 465 -10.99 8.98 9.58
N ASP A 466 -11.03 7.79 10.16
CA ASP A 466 -12.00 7.43 11.18
C ASP A 466 -11.63 8.10 12.51
N ASP A 467 -12.63 8.53 13.28
CA ASP A 467 -12.41 9.00 14.64
C ASP A 467 -12.30 7.82 15.61
N VAL A 468 -11.25 7.83 16.44
CA VAL A 468 -10.92 6.73 17.35
C VAL A 468 -10.50 7.24 18.72
N ASP A 469 -10.67 6.39 19.73
CA ASP A 469 -10.36 6.65 21.13
C ASP A 469 -9.17 5.83 21.64
N PHE A 470 -8.29 5.39 20.74
CA PHE A 470 -7.05 4.67 21.06
C PHE A 470 -5.87 5.14 20.20
N ILE A 471 -4.66 4.89 20.70
CA ILE A 471 -3.41 5.04 19.95
C ILE A 471 -2.94 3.70 19.38
N GLY A 472 -2.03 3.72 18.42
CA GLY A 472 -1.62 2.52 17.68
C GLY A 472 -2.67 2.07 16.68
N ALA A 473 -2.37 1.01 15.94
CA ALA A 473 -3.14 0.57 14.79
C ALA A 473 -4.26 -0.42 15.11
N VAL A 474 -4.15 -1.17 16.21
CA VAL A 474 -5.09 -2.22 16.59
C VAL A 474 -5.47 -2.08 18.05
N SER A 475 -6.76 -2.06 18.37
CA SER A 475 -7.25 -2.07 19.75
C SER A 475 -7.78 -3.45 20.15
N GLU A 476 -7.87 -3.72 21.46
CA GLU A 476 -8.42 -4.97 21.99
C GLU A 476 -9.86 -5.25 21.52
N ASP A 477 -10.64 -4.20 21.30
CA ASP A 477 -12.03 -4.28 20.87
C ASP A 477 -12.21 -4.43 19.35
N ASN A 478 -11.18 -4.12 18.55
CA ASN A 478 -11.26 -4.15 17.10
C ASN A 478 -9.96 -4.63 16.44
N ASP A 479 -9.77 -5.95 16.45
CA ASP A 479 -8.69 -6.60 15.71
C ASP A 479 -9.06 -6.85 14.24
N TRP A 480 -8.87 -5.81 13.42
CA TRP A 480 -9.17 -5.85 11.99
C TRP A 480 -8.22 -6.78 11.20
N THR A 481 -7.07 -7.17 11.75
CA THR A 481 -6.08 -8.06 11.11
C THR A 481 -6.58 -9.52 11.03
N ASN A 482 -7.57 -9.87 11.85
CA ASN A 482 -7.96 -11.26 12.05
C ASN A 482 -8.53 -11.96 10.81
N GLY A 483 -8.01 -13.15 10.51
CA GLY A 483 -8.59 -14.08 9.54
C GLY A 483 -8.11 -13.91 8.11
N TRP A 484 -7.29 -12.90 7.82
CA TRP A 484 -6.75 -12.68 6.47
C TRP A 484 -5.24 -12.42 6.43
N THR A 485 -4.61 -12.02 7.54
CA THR A 485 -3.17 -11.76 7.59
C THR A 485 -2.33 -13.00 7.90
N VAL A 486 -1.05 -12.97 7.53
CA VAL A 486 -0.02 -13.98 7.85
C VAL A 486 1.11 -13.36 8.70
N GLY A 487 1.93 -14.18 9.39
CA GLY A 487 3.17 -13.71 10.06
C GLY A 487 3.04 -12.75 11.26
N LEU A 488 1.84 -12.23 11.54
CA LEU A 488 1.64 -11.25 12.61
C LEU A 488 1.46 -11.90 13.99
N ARG A 489 0.87 -13.10 14.02
CA ARG A 489 0.51 -13.85 15.23
C ARG A 489 1.33 -15.13 15.28
N ASP A 490 2.35 -15.17 16.13
CA ASP A 490 3.10 -16.39 16.43
C ASP A 490 2.45 -17.17 17.59
#